data_AF-A0A023BAN5-F1
#
_entry.id   AF-A0A023BAN5-F1
#
_cell.length_a   1.000
_cell.length_b   1.000
_cell.length_c   1.000
_cell.angle_alpha   90.00
_cell.angle_beta   90.00
_cell.angle_gamma   90.00
#
_symmetry.space_group_name_H-M   'P 1'
#
loop_
_entity.id
_entity.type
_entity.pdbx_description
1 polymer ?
#
loop_
_entity_poly.entity_id
_entity_poly.type
_entity_poly.pdbx_seq_one_letter_code
_entity_poly.pdbx_strand_id
1 'polypeptide(L)'
;MRSYQSGTIECGSGVVALLEGSVVNLSPGEWARSLFFQKVGEDKLAEELERGLAEDVDIQWFVSKMCTPEGLCSATAVTRGTVEACEQWREFGKVNDWFTSTSKRDPSAVAARLREAKKETVLPESWFAYRSESDPSCWPPIPRPCSPLALAHWAFYLEKRDAMPSEQRLLSLATLARWNPAQAFMHAYADLKKDSPLFSGDDYSPDLFATRVNSFQRAVELWLCQDQYGHASLDHRVDRTTWAMEAFLEELRTQLANRTISEAGELYSESQMGPWINSVASEVAKALGHRYRDVYQKCRNRLFSAYFPGSGPWEDDWDTEPHFPVGHRDDFRLNRLEQYDLHKTVWIEEQLVRRFLQLLIDHHVASTGLTHDAVISSMHKPGHTTFSTDEETLYRFYDQALNETVARAAIEQGYDYAWRVACAAITMTNKHKRWEVDSQQRFINVTKFQDPNSAWL
;
A
#
# COMPACT_ATOMS: atom_id res chain seq x y z
N MET A 1 -89.79 7.53 5.61
CA MET A 1 -89.24 6.20 5.91
C MET A 1 -88.12 5.90 4.91
N ARG A 2 -86.86 6.11 5.29
CA ARG A 2 -85.68 5.76 4.50
C ARG A 2 -84.81 4.84 5.37
N SER A 3 -84.48 3.67 4.83
CA SER A 3 -83.74 2.62 5.52
C SER A 3 -82.27 2.99 5.69
N TYR A 4 -81.74 2.80 6.90
CA TYR A 4 -80.31 2.78 7.16
C TYR A 4 -79.72 1.47 6.62
N GLN A 5 -78.75 1.57 5.71
CA GLN A 5 -77.84 0.47 5.40
C GLN A 5 -76.63 0.59 6.35
N SER A 6 -76.41 -0.47 7.11
CA SER A 6 -75.25 -0.68 7.97
C SER A 6 -74.07 -1.10 7.09
N GLY A 7 -73.02 -0.27 7.06
CA GLY A 7 -71.73 -0.63 6.48
C GLY A 7 -70.85 -1.27 7.55
N THR A 8 -70.50 -2.53 7.34
CA THR A 8 -69.53 -3.28 8.13
C THR A 8 -68.13 -2.76 7.78
N ILE A 9 -67.42 -2.22 8.77
CA ILE A 9 -66.00 -1.84 8.64
C ILE A 9 -65.19 -3.13 8.79
N GLU A 10 -64.64 -3.63 7.68
CA GLU A 10 -63.59 -4.65 7.69
C GLU A 10 -62.30 -4.02 8.22
N CYS A 11 -62.07 -4.20 9.52
CA CYS A 11 -60.80 -3.89 10.17
C CYS A 11 -60.12 -5.22 10.49
N GLY A 12 -59.14 -5.64 9.68
CA GLY A 12 -58.32 -6.80 10.02
C GLY A 12 -57.63 -7.50 8.86
N SER A 13 -56.60 -6.88 8.28
CA SER A 13 -55.51 -7.58 7.56
C SER A 13 -54.23 -6.72 7.37
N GLY A 14 -54.07 -5.63 8.11
CA GLY A 14 -53.03 -4.61 7.83
C GLY A 14 -51.77 -4.63 8.68
N VAL A 15 -51.51 -5.65 9.53
CA VAL A 15 -50.41 -5.57 10.52
C VAL A 15 -49.37 -6.71 10.41
N VAL A 16 -49.55 -7.70 9.53
CA VAL A 16 -48.57 -8.80 9.38
C VAL A 16 -47.45 -8.49 8.37
N ALA A 17 -47.60 -7.48 7.51
CA ALA A 17 -46.58 -7.10 6.51
C ALA A 17 -45.48 -6.17 7.04
N LEU A 18 -45.44 -5.86 8.35
CA LEU A 18 -44.49 -4.90 8.95
C LEU A 18 -43.33 -5.56 9.70
N LEU A 19 -43.23 -6.90 9.67
CA LEU A 19 -42.14 -7.66 10.30
C LEU A 19 -41.38 -8.59 9.33
N GLU A 20 -41.74 -8.59 8.04
CA GLU A 20 -40.87 -9.16 7.02
C GLU A 20 -39.72 -8.16 6.82
N GLY A 21 -38.63 -8.34 7.57
CA GLY A 21 -37.41 -7.56 7.40
C GLY A 21 -37.06 -7.51 5.91
N SER A 22 -36.77 -6.32 5.41
CA SER A 22 -36.41 -6.07 4.02
C SER A 22 -35.22 -6.96 3.65
N VAL A 23 -35.48 -8.04 2.92
CA VAL A 23 -34.43 -8.88 2.36
C VAL A 23 -33.70 -8.05 1.31
N VAL A 24 -32.42 -7.79 1.55
CA VAL A 24 -31.52 -7.12 0.62
C VAL A 24 -30.88 -8.19 -0.24
N ASN A 25 -30.97 -7.99 -1.55
CA ASN A 25 -30.29 -8.81 -2.55
C ASN A 25 -29.07 -8.06 -3.06
N LEU A 26 -27.87 -8.61 -2.83
CA LEU A 26 -26.61 -8.04 -3.25
C LEU A 26 -26.01 -8.85 -4.39
N SER A 27 -25.81 -8.21 -5.53
CA SER A 27 -25.04 -8.79 -6.63
C SER A 27 -23.68 -8.10 -6.68
N PRO A 28 -22.55 -8.82 -6.54
CA PRO A 28 -21.25 -8.20 -6.64
C PRO A 28 -21.04 -7.66 -8.05
N GLY A 29 -20.77 -6.36 -8.14
CA GLY A 29 -20.48 -5.66 -9.38
C GLY A 29 -19.19 -6.15 -10.03
N GLU A 30 -18.85 -5.56 -11.18
CA GLU A 30 -17.59 -5.87 -11.88
C GLU A 30 -16.37 -5.57 -10.99
N TRP A 31 -16.38 -4.43 -10.29
CA TRP A 31 -15.25 -4.05 -9.43
C TRP A 31 -15.06 -4.99 -8.25
N ALA A 32 -16.13 -5.35 -7.52
CA ALA A 32 -16.02 -6.26 -6.37
C ALA A 32 -15.47 -7.63 -6.78
N ARG A 33 -15.97 -8.17 -7.90
CA ARG A 33 -15.50 -9.44 -8.46
C ARG A 33 -14.05 -9.34 -8.93
N SER A 34 -13.70 -8.26 -9.62
CA SER A 34 -12.33 -7.98 -10.03
C SER A 34 -11.37 -7.98 -8.84
N LEU A 35 -11.69 -7.23 -7.77
CA LEU A 35 -10.83 -7.17 -6.58
C LEU A 35 -10.63 -8.55 -5.94
N PHE A 36 -11.69 -9.37 -5.88
CA PHE A 36 -11.63 -10.72 -5.33
C PHE A 36 -10.77 -11.66 -6.17
N PHE A 37 -11.05 -11.77 -7.47
CA PHE A 37 -10.32 -12.68 -8.37
C PHE A 37 -8.89 -12.24 -8.63
N GLN A 38 -8.64 -10.93 -8.63
CA GLN A 38 -7.29 -10.41 -8.76
C GLN A 38 -6.39 -10.88 -7.60
N LYS A 39 -6.92 -10.99 -6.37
CA LYS A 39 -6.17 -11.55 -5.24
C LYS A 39 -5.69 -12.97 -5.52
N VAL A 40 -6.60 -13.81 -6.03
CA VAL A 40 -6.29 -15.21 -6.35
C VAL A 40 -5.19 -15.27 -7.42
N GLY A 41 -5.23 -14.38 -8.41
CA GLY A 41 -4.17 -14.24 -9.41
C GLY A 41 -2.84 -13.77 -8.83
N GLU A 42 -2.86 -12.75 -7.97
CA GLU A 42 -1.69 -12.19 -7.28
C GLU A 42 -1.01 -13.23 -6.39
N ASP A 43 -1.79 -13.95 -5.57
CA ASP A 43 -1.31 -15.01 -4.68
C ASP A 43 -0.69 -16.16 -5.48
N LYS A 44 -1.35 -16.59 -6.57
CA LYS A 44 -0.80 -17.63 -7.47
C LYS A 44 0.49 -17.18 -8.14
N LEU A 45 0.56 -15.93 -8.62
CA LEU A 45 1.77 -15.38 -9.22
C LEU A 45 2.92 -15.32 -8.20
N ALA A 46 2.61 -14.96 -6.96
CA ALA A 46 3.58 -14.97 -5.87
C ALA A 46 4.12 -16.39 -5.61
N GLU A 47 3.26 -17.40 -5.55
CA GLU A 47 3.66 -18.79 -5.38
C GLU A 47 4.51 -19.31 -6.55
N GLU A 48 4.13 -18.98 -7.79
CA GLU A 48 4.92 -19.31 -8.98
C GLU A 48 6.29 -18.65 -8.93
N LEU A 49 6.37 -17.41 -8.46
CA LEU A 49 7.61 -16.66 -8.30
C LEU A 49 8.49 -17.21 -7.16
N GLU A 50 7.91 -17.60 -6.03
CA GLU A 50 8.60 -18.35 -4.96
C GLU A 50 9.23 -19.63 -5.51
N ARG A 51 8.43 -20.45 -6.19
CA ARG A 51 8.87 -21.72 -6.75
C ARG A 51 9.97 -21.53 -7.80
N GLY A 52 9.75 -20.62 -8.75
CA GLY A 52 10.71 -20.34 -9.83
C GLY A 52 12.05 -19.79 -9.35
N LEU A 53 12.08 -19.09 -8.20
CA LEU A 53 13.33 -18.57 -7.63
C LEU A 53 14.04 -19.59 -6.72
N ALA A 54 13.32 -20.52 -6.11
CA ALA A 54 13.90 -21.63 -5.35
C ALA A 54 14.58 -22.67 -6.26
N GLU A 55 14.08 -22.83 -7.49
CA GLU A 55 14.58 -23.77 -8.49
C GLU A 55 15.54 -23.09 -9.51
N ASP A 56 15.68 -23.67 -10.70
CA ASP A 56 16.34 -23.04 -11.83
C ASP A 56 15.44 -21.93 -12.38
N VAL A 57 15.89 -20.68 -12.23
CA VAL A 57 15.12 -19.51 -12.66
C VAL A 57 14.96 -19.55 -14.18
N ASP A 58 13.74 -19.81 -14.64
CA ASP A 58 13.38 -19.63 -16.04
C ASP A 58 13.28 -18.14 -16.35
N ILE A 59 14.38 -17.60 -16.89
CA ILE A 59 14.47 -16.20 -17.29
C ILE A 59 13.43 -15.88 -18.37
N GLN A 60 13.04 -16.82 -19.24
CA GLN A 60 12.02 -16.56 -20.26
C GLN A 60 10.63 -16.45 -19.63
N TRP A 61 10.32 -17.30 -18.65
CA TRP A 61 9.11 -17.13 -17.84
C TRP A 61 9.12 -15.75 -17.17
N PHE A 62 10.22 -15.37 -16.54
CA PHE A 62 10.31 -14.08 -15.85
C PHE A 62 10.16 -12.89 -16.80
N VAL A 63 10.79 -12.93 -17.99
CA VAL A 63 10.60 -11.92 -19.04
C VAL A 63 9.15 -11.87 -19.49
N SER A 64 8.51 -13.02 -19.72
CA SER A 64 7.10 -13.01 -20.14
C SER A 64 6.23 -12.34 -19.08
N LYS A 65 6.38 -12.71 -17.79
CA LYS A 65 5.63 -12.09 -16.70
C LYS A 65 5.92 -10.60 -16.50
N MET A 66 7.15 -10.15 -16.74
CA MET A 66 7.47 -8.73 -16.72
C MET A 66 6.89 -7.99 -17.91
N CYS A 67 6.90 -8.58 -19.12
CA CYS A 67 6.59 -7.89 -20.37
C CYS A 67 5.12 -7.96 -20.82
N THR A 68 4.33 -8.88 -20.28
CA THR A 68 2.88 -8.95 -20.53
C THR A 68 2.13 -8.29 -19.39
N PRO A 69 1.72 -7.00 -19.50
CA PRO A 69 0.78 -6.39 -18.59
C PRO A 69 -0.66 -6.92 -18.79
N GLU A 70 -0.83 -8.13 -19.35
CA GLU A 70 -2.10 -8.69 -19.83
C GLU A 70 -3.17 -8.87 -18.73
N GLY A 71 -2.86 -8.58 -17.46
CA GLY A 71 -3.83 -8.48 -16.36
C GLY A 71 -4.02 -7.08 -15.75
N LEU A 72 -3.29 -6.05 -16.19
CA LEU A 72 -3.24 -4.74 -15.54
C LEU A 72 -4.24 -3.70 -16.09
N CYS A 73 -4.75 -3.86 -17.32
CA CYS A 73 -5.49 -2.78 -18.00
C CYS A 73 -6.80 -3.18 -18.71
N SER A 74 -7.24 -4.44 -18.68
CA SER A 74 -8.52 -4.82 -19.30
C SER A 74 -9.67 -4.68 -18.28
N ALA A 75 -10.20 -3.47 -18.10
CA ALA A 75 -11.45 -3.16 -17.39
C ALA A 75 -11.55 -3.47 -15.88
N THR A 76 -10.46 -3.90 -15.25
CA THR A 76 -10.42 -4.35 -13.84
C THR A 76 -10.40 -3.19 -12.82
N ALA A 77 -10.97 -3.43 -11.64
CA ALA A 77 -10.82 -2.54 -10.49
C ALA A 77 -9.33 -2.32 -10.19
N VAL A 78 -8.96 -1.09 -9.88
CA VAL A 78 -7.58 -0.73 -9.58
C VAL A 78 -7.22 -1.28 -8.19
N THR A 79 -6.42 -2.33 -8.09
CA THR A 79 -5.85 -2.75 -6.81
C THR A 79 -4.57 -1.98 -6.51
N ARG A 80 -4.09 -2.14 -5.27
CA ARG A 80 -2.75 -1.72 -4.91
C ARG A 80 -1.69 -2.36 -5.82
N GLY A 81 -1.81 -3.65 -6.11
CA GLY A 81 -0.90 -4.36 -7.01
C GLY A 81 -0.89 -3.76 -8.42
N THR A 82 -2.06 -3.33 -8.92
CA THR A 82 -2.16 -2.63 -10.21
C THR A 82 -1.45 -1.27 -10.18
N VAL A 83 -1.66 -0.48 -9.11
CA VAL A 83 -0.98 0.81 -8.94
C VAL A 83 0.53 0.63 -8.89
N GLU A 84 1.02 -0.27 -8.04
CA GLU A 84 2.45 -0.56 -7.88
C GLU A 84 3.07 -1.07 -9.20
N ALA A 85 2.41 -1.99 -9.91
CA ALA A 85 2.90 -2.48 -11.19
C ALA A 85 2.99 -1.38 -12.25
N CYS A 86 1.99 -0.50 -12.33
CA CYS A 86 2.02 0.65 -13.24
C CYS A 86 3.18 1.61 -12.93
N GLU A 87 3.46 1.86 -11.66
CA GLU A 87 4.64 2.65 -11.26
C GLU A 87 5.95 1.96 -11.63
N GLN A 88 6.07 0.68 -11.30
CA GLN A 88 7.27 -0.12 -11.59
C GLN A 88 7.56 -0.13 -13.09
N TRP A 89 6.52 -0.22 -13.91
CA TRP A 89 6.60 -0.16 -15.36
C TRP A 89 7.11 1.20 -15.87
N ARG A 90 6.65 2.32 -15.31
CA ARG A 90 7.14 3.66 -15.69
C ARG A 90 8.63 3.82 -15.43
N GLU A 91 9.12 3.23 -14.35
CA GLU A 91 10.53 3.24 -13.98
C GLU A 91 11.35 2.14 -14.69
N PHE A 92 10.71 1.25 -15.47
CA PHE A 92 11.32 0.00 -15.95
C PHE A 92 12.36 0.20 -17.05
N GLY A 93 12.42 1.35 -17.74
CA GLY A 93 13.27 1.53 -18.93
C GLY A 93 14.73 1.07 -18.75
N LYS A 94 15.43 1.59 -17.73
CA LYS A 94 16.83 1.22 -17.45
C LYS A 94 16.97 -0.22 -16.96
N VAL A 95 15.98 -0.71 -16.22
CA VAL A 95 15.96 -2.08 -15.71
C VAL A 95 15.78 -3.05 -16.87
N ASN A 96 14.90 -2.76 -17.81
CA ASN A 96 14.69 -3.54 -19.03
C ASN A 96 15.95 -3.61 -19.90
N ASP A 97 16.64 -2.49 -20.10
CA ASP A 97 17.88 -2.46 -20.87
C ASP A 97 18.96 -3.34 -20.21
N TRP A 98 19.12 -3.25 -18.90
CA TRP A 98 20.02 -4.13 -18.15
C TRP A 98 19.57 -5.60 -18.24
N PHE A 99 18.29 -5.86 -18.01
CA PHE A 99 17.75 -7.21 -17.94
C PHE A 99 17.88 -7.91 -19.29
N THR A 100 17.49 -7.26 -20.39
CA THR A 100 17.55 -7.81 -21.75
C THR A 100 18.98 -7.98 -22.26
N SER A 101 19.89 -7.05 -21.93
CA SER A 101 21.30 -7.16 -22.34
C SER A 101 22.05 -8.23 -21.55
N THR A 102 21.81 -8.31 -20.23
CA THR A 102 22.50 -9.25 -19.33
C THR A 102 21.94 -10.66 -19.50
N SER A 103 20.62 -10.85 -19.60
CA SER A 103 20.01 -12.18 -19.79
C SER A 103 20.46 -12.87 -21.08
N LYS A 104 20.78 -12.10 -22.14
CA LYS A 104 21.33 -12.65 -23.40
C LYS A 104 22.78 -13.08 -23.27
N ARG A 105 23.56 -12.41 -22.41
CA ARG A 105 25.00 -12.66 -22.24
C ARG A 105 25.28 -13.71 -21.17
N ASP A 106 24.60 -13.59 -20.04
CA ASP A 106 24.75 -14.41 -18.85
C ASP A 106 23.41 -14.51 -18.08
N PRO A 107 22.52 -15.43 -18.49
CA PRO A 107 21.25 -15.65 -17.80
C PRO A 107 21.45 -16.14 -16.36
N SER A 108 22.57 -16.82 -16.07
CA SER A 108 22.87 -17.34 -14.73
C SER A 108 23.18 -16.23 -13.73
N ALA A 109 23.88 -15.19 -14.15
CA ALA A 109 24.13 -14.00 -13.34
C ALA A 109 22.82 -13.25 -13.02
N VAL A 110 21.92 -13.10 -14.00
CA VAL A 110 20.60 -12.48 -13.77
C VAL A 110 19.79 -13.30 -12.77
N ALA A 111 19.74 -14.62 -12.94
CA ALA A 111 19.06 -15.52 -12.01
C ALA A 111 19.63 -15.41 -10.59
N ALA A 112 20.95 -15.41 -10.43
CA ALA A 112 21.60 -15.23 -9.14
C ALA A 112 21.23 -13.89 -8.48
N ARG A 113 21.20 -12.81 -9.25
CA ARG A 113 20.85 -11.47 -8.74
C ARG A 113 19.38 -11.34 -8.37
N LEU A 114 18.48 -12.00 -9.09
CA LEU A 114 17.05 -12.09 -8.72
C LEU A 114 16.83 -12.87 -7.41
N ARG A 115 17.57 -13.96 -7.20
CA ARG A 115 17.51 -14.71 -5.93
C ARG A 115 18.05 -13.90 -4.76
N GLU A 116 19.15 -13.18 -4.97
CA GLU A 116 19.69 -12.25 -3.98
C GLU A 116 18.68 -11.15 -3.65
N ALA A 117 18.12 -10.49 -4.67
CA ALA A 117 17.08 -9.49 -4.49
C ALA A 117 15.91 -10.02 -3.66
N LYS A 118 15.43 -11.24 -3.96
CA LYS A 118 14.37 -11.87 -3.18
C LYS A 118 14.75 -12.06 -1.71
N LYS A 119 15.94 -12.58 -1.44
CA LYS A 119 16.43 -12.77 -0.07
C LYS A 119 16.54 -11.44 0.67
N GLU A 120 17.05 -10.40 0.02
CA GLU A 120 17.17 -9.05 0.59
C GLU A 120 15.81 -8.37 0.76
N THR A 121 14.80 -8.71 -0.05
CA THR A 121 13.42 -8.19 0.08
C THR A 121 12.64 -8.77 1.26
N VAL A 122 13.21 -9.71 2.02
CA VAL A 122 12.59 -10.27 3.23
C VAL A 122 13.26 -9.66 4.45
N LEU A 123 12.48 -9.01 5.31
CA LEU A 123 13.01 -8.52 6.58
C LEU A 123 13.44 -9.69 7.46
N PRO A 124 14.56 -9.57 8.19
CA PRO A 124 14.95 -10.57 9.19
C PRO A 124 13.90 -10.73 10.30
N GLU A 125 13.72 -11.97 10.79
CA GLU A 125 12.73 -12.31 11.82
C GLU A 125 12.87 -11.48 13.10
N SER A 126 14.09 -11.05 13.44
CA SER A 126 14.38 -10.24 14.62
C SER A 126 13.72 -8.86 14.59
N TRP A 127 13.40 -8.29 13.42
CA TRP A 127 12.56 -7.10 13.32
C TRP A 127 11.11 -7.33 13.73
N PHE A 128 10.63 -8.56 13.60
CA PHE A 128 9.30 -8.98 14.03
C PHE A 128 9.27 -9.51 15.48
N ALA A 129 10.44 -9.72 16.09
CA ALA A 129 10.53 -10.24 17.45
C ALA A 129 10.17 -9.20 18.51
N TYR A 130 10.28 -7.90 18.20
CA TYR A 130 9.82 -6.86 19.12
C TYR A 130 8.28 -6.85 19.16
N ARG A 131 7.74 -7.24 20.31
CA ARG A 131 6.31 -7.15 20.61
C ARG A 131 6.13 -6.09 21.69
N SER A 132 5.34 -5.07 21.38
CA SER A 132 4.88 -4.18 22.43
C SER A 132 3.95 -4.96 23.36
N GLU A 133 4.31 -5.13 24.63
CA GLU A 133 3.46 -5.78 25.64
C GLU A 133 2.10 -5.08 25.77
N SER A 134 2.05 -3.78 25.45
CA SER A 134 0.83 -2.97 25.54
C SER A 134 -0.13 -3.12 24.35
N ASP A 135 0.30 -3.73 23.24
CA ASP A 135 -0.56 -3.90 22.06
C ASP A 135 -0.17 -5.16 21.26
N PRO A 136 -0.64 -6.35 21.69
CA PRO A 136 -0.35 -7.61 21.01
C PRO A 136 -1.02 -7.72 19.64
N SER A 137 -1.83 -6.74 19.22
CA SER A 137 -2.44 -6.69 17.89
C SER A 137 -1.59 -5.97 16.84
N CYS A 138 -0.56 -5.22 17.28
CA CYS A 138 0.34 -4.47 16.41
C CYS A 138 1.45 -5.37 15.82
N TRP A 139 1.06 -6.39 15.05
CA TRP A 139 2.00 -7.22 14.31
C TRP A 139 2.54 -6.44 13.11
N PRO A 140 3.85 -6.49 12.81
CA PRO A 140 4.33 -5.95 11.56
C PRO A 140 3.67 -6.73 10.39
N PRO A 141 3.44 -6.07 9.24
CA PRO A 141 2.85 -6.72 8.08
C PRO A 141 3.55 -8.04 7.75
N ILE A 142 2.77 -9.07 7.41
CA ILE A 142 3.28 -10.28 6.77
C ILE A 142 4.11 -9.83 5.56
N PRO A 143 5.30 -10.41 5.32
CA PRO A 143 6.11 -10.10 4.14
C PRO A 143 5.24 -10.12 2.89
N ARG A 144 5.20 -8.98 2.19
CA ARG A 144 4.38 -8.85 0.99
C ARG A 144 5.03 -9.65 -0.13
N PRO A 145 4.25 -10.42 -0.91
CA PRO A 145 4.79 -11.05 -2.10
C PRO A 145 5.31 -9.96 -3.05
N CYS A 146 6.57 -10.06 -3.43
CA CYS A 146 7.17 -9.11 -4.37
C CYS A 146 6.68 -9.40 -5.78
N SER A 147 6.29 -8.37 -6.54
CA SER A 147 6.03 -8.55 -7.97
C SER A 147 7.34 -8.88 -8.71
N PRO A 148 7.29 -9.59 -9.86
CA PRO A 148 8.48 -9.80 -10.68
C PRO A 148 9.19 -8.50 -11.06
N LEU A 149 8.44 -7.43 -11.34
CA LEU A 149 8.99 -6.12 -11.66
C LEU A 149 9.72 -5.51 -10.47
N ALA A 150 9.14 -5.53 -9.26
CA ALA A 150 9.81 -5.06 -8.05
C ALA A 150 11.13 -5.80 -7.82
N LEU A 151 11.14 -7.13 -7.99
CA LEU A 151 12.37 -7.92 -7.89
C LEU A 151 13.42 -7.55 -8.94
N ALA A 152 13.00 -7.26 -10.18
CA ALA A 152 13.91 -6.82 -11.23
C ALA A 152 14.55 -5.46 -10.88
N HIS A 153 13.77 -4.53 -10.35
CA HIS A 153 14.26 -3.24 -9.85
C HIS A 153 15.27 -3.41 -8.71
N TRP A 154 14.97 -4.27 -7.74
CA TRP A 154 15.90 -4.60 -6.66
C TRP A 154 17.18 -5.25 -7.18
N ALA A 155 17.08 -6.24 -8.07
CA ALA A 155 18.24 -6.92 -8.64
C ALA A 155 19.13 -5.94 -9.43
N PHE A 156 18.53 -5.03 -10.19
CA PHE A 156 19.25 -3.96 -10.89
C PHE A 156 19.96 -3.03 -9.91
N TYR A 157 19.29 -2.61 -8.84
CA TYR A 157 19.90 -1.78 -7.80
C TYR A 157 21.10 -2.48 -7.16
N LEU A 158 20.96 -3.73 -6.72
CA LEU A 158 22.03 -4.51 -6.08
C LEU A 158 23.23 -4.69 -7.00
N GLU A 159 23.01 -4.93 -8.28
CA GLU A 159 24.08 -5.05 -9.29
C GLU A 159 24.88 -3.75 -9.46
N LYS A 160 24.22 -2.59 -9.35
CA LYS A 160 24.82 -1.29 -9.67
C LYS A 160 25.23 -0.46 -8.45
N ARG A 161 24.74 -0.79 -7.25
CA ARG A 161 24.84 0.08 -6.05
C ARG A 161 26.27 0.54 -5.73
N ASP A 162 27.25 -0.34 -5.88
CA ASP A 162 28.65 -0.05 -5.52
C ASP A 162 29.32 0.91 -6.51
N ALA A 163 28.82 0.95 -7.75
CA ALA A 163 29.26 1.89 -8.77
C ALA A 163 28.43 3.18 -8.82
N MET A 164 27.28 3.22 -8.13
CA MET A 164 26.42 4.41 -8.07
C MET A 164 27.03 5.48 -7.15
N PRO A 165 27.02 6.77 -7.57
CA PRO A 165 27.20 7.88 -6.65
C PRO A 165 26.17 7.84 -5.52
N SER A 166 26.54 8.31 -4.32
CA SER A 166 25.67 8.26 -3.12
C SER A 166 24.30 8.89 -3.36
N GLU A 167 24.23 10.03 -4.08
CA GLU A 167 22.95 10.68 -4.42
C GLU A 167 22.07 9.80 -5.31
N GLN A 168 22.65 9.16 -6.32
CA GLN A 168 21.92 8.26 -7.20
C GLN A 168 21.44 7.02 -6.43
N ARG A 169 22.26 6.52 -5.49
CA ARG A 169 21.90 5.40 -4.63
C ARG A 169 20.69 5.74 -3.74
N LEU A 170 20.68 6.91 -3.11
CA LEU A 170 19.54 7.40 -2.32
C LEU A 170 18.28 7.60 -3.18
N LEU A 171 18.42 8.14 -4.39
CA LEU A 171 17.29 8.27 -5.32
C LEU A 171 16.71 6.91 -5.70
N SER A 172 17.56 5.93 -6.03
CA SER A 172 17.11 4.57 -6.33
C SER A 172 16.45 3.91 -5.11
N LEU A 173 16.99 4.09 -3.90
CA LEU A 173 16.38 3.58 -2.67
C LEU A 173 15.04 4.26 -2.37
N ALA A 174 14.90 5.56 -2.62
CA ALA A 174 13.63 6.26 -2.44
C ALA A 174 12.55 5.76 -3.41
N THR A 175 12.91 5.45 -4.67
CA THR A 175 12.02 4.76 -5.61
C THR A 175 11.64 3.37 -5.10
N LEU A 176 12.61 2.56 -4.68
CA LEU A 176 12.36 1.20 -4.15
C LEU A 176 11.53 1.23 -2.85
N ALA A 177 11.68 2.26 -2.03
CA ALA A 177 10.91 2.45 -0.81
C ALA A 177 9.41 2.65 -1.09
N ARG A 178 9.04 2.97 -2.33
CA ARG A 178 7.63 3.01 -2.75
C ARG A 178 6.95 1.66 -2.55
N TRP A 179 7.68 0.57 -2.79
CA TRP A 179 7.16 -0.81 -2.76
C TRP A 179 7.67 -1.60 -1.54
N ASN A 180 8.93 -1.39 -1.16
CA ASN A 180 9.62 -2.12 -0.09
C ASN A 180 10.35 -1.15 0.87
N PRO A 181 9.62 -0.31 1.64
CA PRO A 181 10.20 0.75 2.45
C PRO A 181 11.15 0.25 3.54
N ALA A 182 10.86 -0.90 4.14
CA ALA A 182 11.69 -1.44 5.20
C ALA A 182 13.07 -1.88 4.68
N GLN A 183 13.12 -2.50 3.51
CA GLN A 183 14.38 -2.93 2.89
C GLN A 183 15.17 -1.75 2.34
N ALA A 184 14.47 -0.76 1.76
CA ALA A 184 15.12 0.50 1.40
C ALA A 184 15.76 1.18 2.61
N PHE A 185 15.09 1.14 3.77
CA PHE A 185 15.67 1.58 5.04
C PHE A 185 16.92 0.77 5.41
N MET A 186 16.89 -0.56 5.35
CA MET A 186 18.06 -1.38 5.71
C MET A 186 19.29 -1.02 4.88
N HIS A 187 19.12 -0.77 3.57
CA HIS A 187 20.21 -0.33 2.70
C HIS A 187 20.65 1.11 2.96
N ALA A 188 19.71 2.06 3.08
CA ALA A 188 20.03 3.45 3.43
C ALA A 188 20.78 3.52 4.76
N TYR A 189 20.41 2.64 5.69
CA TYR A 189 21.02 2.53 6.99
C TYR A 189 22.42 1.90 6.96
N ALA A 190 22.63 0.88 6.14
CA ALA A 190 23.96 0.33 5.90
C ALA A 190 24.90 1.37 5.27
N ASP A 191 24.40 2.15 4.31
CA ASP A 191 25.13 3.27 3.70
C ASP A 191 25.49 4.33 4.76
N LEU A 192 24.53 4.67 5.63
CA LEU A 192 24.77 5.59 6.74
C LEU A 192 25.93 5.13 7.62
N LYS A 193 25.93 3.87 8.07
CA LYS A 193 27.01 3.33 8.92
C LYS A 193 28.38 3.40 8.25
N LYS A 194 28.42 3.21 6.93
CA LYS A 194 29.66 3.14 6.16
C LYS A 194 30.23 4.52 5.86
N ASP A 195 29.38 5.46 5.46
CA ASP A 195 29.80 6.70 4.81
C ASP A 195 29.49 7.97 5.62
N SER A 196 28.68 7.88 6.68
CA SER A 196 28.26 9.07 7.44
C SER A 196 29.31 9.54 8.43
N PRO A 197 29.59 10.87 8.47
CA PRO A 197 30.44 11.46 9.49
C PRO A 197 29.93 11.27 10.92
N LEU A 198 28.66 10.90 11.11
CA LEU A 198 28.09 10.53 12.42
C LEU A 198 28.83 9.36 13.06
N PHE A 199 29.41 8.48 12.24
CA PHE A 199 30.11 7.28 12.69
C PHE A 199 31.62 7.41 12.52
N SER A 200 32.13 8.53 12.01
CA SER A 200 33.54 8.66 11.64
C SER A 200 34.26 9.86 12.27
N GLY A 201 33.59 10.73 13.03
CA GLY A 201 34.23 11.89 13.65
C GLY A 201 33.63 12.28 15.01
N ASP A 202 34.50 12.40 16.01
CA ASP A 202 34.14 12.67 17.42
C ASP A 202 33.45 14.04 17.63
N ASP A 203 33.68 15.00 16.73
CA ASP A 203 33.15 16.37 16.82
C ASP A 203 31.95 16.65 15.90
N TYR A 204 31.41 15.65 15.20
CA TYR A 204 30.31 15.88 14.27
C TYR A 204 28.94 15.88 14.96
N SER A 205 28.45 17.08 15.28
CA SER A 205 27.02 17.31 15.50
C SER A 205 26.37 17.72 14.18
N PRO A 206 25.41 16.97 13.63
CA PRO A 206 24.64 17.45 12.49
C PRO A 206 23.92 18.72 12.93
N ASP A 207 24.09 19.80 12.18
CA ASP A 207 23.34 21.03 12.41
C ASP A 207 21.94 20.87 11.80
N LEU A 208 21.09 20.19 12.56
CA LEU A 208 19.72 19.86 12.15
C LEU A 208 18.85 21.12 12.00
N PHE A 209 19.25 22.23 12.63
CA PHE A 209 18.43 23.43 12.75
C PHE A 209 18.94 24.62 11.93
N ALA A 210 20.25 24.77 11.69
CA ALA A 210 20.76 25.90 10.89
C ALA A 210 20.72 25.65 9.37
N THR A 211 20.53 24.40 8.93
CA THR A 211 20.58 24.03 7.51
C THR A 211 19.20 23.86 6.86
N ARG A 212 18.51 25.00 6.65
CA ARG A 212 17.42 25.29 5.69
C ARG A 212 16.21 24.33 5.73
N VAL A 213 15.04 24.83 6.12
CA VAL A 213 13.68 24.25 5.91
C VAL A 213 13.55 23.53 4.56
N ASN A 214 14.19 24.05 3.51
CA ASN A 214 14.22 23.45 2.18
C ASN A 214 14.86 22.05 2.12
N SER A 215 15.91 21.76 2.89
CA SER A 215 16.57 20.44 2.91
C SER A 215 15.68 19.39 3.56
N PHE A 216 15.04 19.76 4.67
CA PHE A 216 14.08 18.93 5.37
C PHE A 216 12.91 18.57 4.47
N GLN A 217 12.27 19.59 3.89
CA GLN A 217 11.16 19.40 2.97
C GLN A 217 11.55 18.51 1.78
N ARG A 218 12.76 18.68 1.22
CA ARG A 218 13.27 17.82 0.14
C ARG A 218 13.45 16.37 0.55
N ALA A 219 13.96 16.11 1.75
CA ALA A 219 14.08 14.74 2.25
C ALA A 219 12.69 14.10 2.42
N VAL A 220 11.73 14.85 2.95
CA VAL A 220 10.33 14.41 3.05
C VAL A 220 9.72 14.15 1.67
N GLU A 221 9.86 15.07 0.73
CA GLU A 221 9.37 14.93 -0.66
C GLU A 221 9.95 13.67 -1.32
N LEU A 222 11.26 13.43 -1.15
CA LEU A 222 11.96 12.28 -1.71
C LEU A 222 11.38 10.95 -1.23
N TRP A 223 11.19 10.78 0.08
CA TRP A 223 10.85 9.47 0.66
C TRP A 223 9.34 9.24 0.83
N LEU A 224 8.58 10.31 1.06
CA LEU A 224 7.13 10.26 1.26
C LEU A 224 6.34 10.64 0.01
N CYS A 225 7.01 11.00 -1.09
CA CYS A 225 6.37 11.34 -2.37
C CYS A 225 5.27 12.40 -2.20
N GLN A 226 5.53 13.42 -1.34
CA GLN A 226 4.59 14.53 -1.15
C GLN A 226 4.56 15.39 -2.42
N ASP A 227 3.36 15.57 -2.98
CA ASP A 227 3.14 16.26 -4.24
C ASP A 227 3.59 17.73 -4.14
N GLN A 228 4.37 18.21 -5.12
CA GLN A 228 4.79 19.61 -5.20
C GLN A 228 3.64 20.53 -5.65
N TYR A 229 2.53 19.96 -6.10
CA TYR A 229 1.37 20.67 -6.65
C TYR A 229 0.26 20.93 -5.61
N GLY A 230 0.60 21.69 -4.57
CA GLY A 230 -0.29 22.63 -3.86
C GLY A 230 -1.59 22.14 -3.21
N HIS A 231 -1.72 22.36 -1.89
CA HIS A 231 -2.69 23.29 -1.27
C HIS A 231 -2.88 22.97 0.23
N ALA A 232 -2.45 23.90 1.08
CA ALA A 232 -2.92 24.27 2.44
C ALA A 232 -3.20 23.21 3.56
N SER A 233 -3.34 21.91 3.29
CA SER A 233 -3.48 20.88 4.34
C SER A 233 -2.15 20.28 4.81
N LEU A 234 -1.05 20.83 4.29
CA LEU A 234 0.33 20.41 4.58
C LEU A 234 0.74 20.66 6.03
N ASP A 235 0.17 21.65 6.72
CA ASP A 235 0.67 22.12 8.03
C ASP A 235 0.77 20.98 9.06
N HIS A 236 -0.34 20.29 9.33
CA HIS A 236 -0.36 19.23 10.35
C HIS A 236 0.43 17.96 9.96
N ARG A 237 0.61 17.70 8.66
CA ARG A 237 1.36 16.52 8.19
C ARG A 237 2.86 16.78 8.19
N VAL A 238 3.26 17.99 7.82
CA VAL A 238 4.65 18.44 7.88
C VAL A 238 5.08 18.46 9.34
N ASP A 239 4.29 19.04 10.26
CA ASP A 239 4.62 19.06 11.70
C ASP A 239 4.88 17.67 12.28
N ARG A 240 4.01 16.70 11.97
CA ARG A 240 4.18 15.31 12.44
C ARG A 240 5.41 14.63 11.83
N THR A 241 5.67 14.89 10.55
CA THR A 241 6.84 14.33 9.86
C THR A 241 8.12 14.92 10.42
N THR A 242 8.14 16.23 10.66
CA THR A 242 9.23 16.96 11.33
C THR A 242 9.50 16.40 12.70
N TRP A 243 8.48 16.33 13.56
CA TRP A 243 8.63 15.76 14.89
C TRP A 243 9.19 14.33 14.87
N ALA A 244 8.69 13.47 13.98
CA ALA A 244 9.17 12.09 13.90
C ALA A 244 10.63 12.01 13.40
N MET A 245 11.01 12.81 12.41
CA MET A 245 12.39 12.89 11.94
C MET A 245 13.33 13.42 13.03
N GLU A 246 12.93 14.47 13.76
CA GLU A 246 13.69 15.02 14.89
C GLU A 246 13.87 13.98 15.99
N ALA A 247 12.80 13.27 16.35
CA ALA A 247 12.85 12.19 17.33
C ALA A 247 13.80 11.06 16.89
N PHE A 248 13.82 10.70 15.60
CA PHE A 248 14.78 9.72 15.07
C PHE A 248 16.22 10.19 15.24
N LEU A 249 16.49 11.44 14.87
CA LEU A 249 17.85 12.00 14.89
C LEU A 249 18.36 12.18 16.32
N GLU A 250 17.48 12.54 17.26
CA GLU A 250 17.83 12.64 18.67
C GLU A 250 18.07 11.25 19.30
N GLU A 251 17.30 10.24 18.90
CA GLU A 251 17.57 8.86 19.29
C GLU A 251 18.94 8.40 18.77
N LEU A 252 19.25 8.65 17.49
CA LEU A 252 20.58 8.37 16.93
C LEU A 252 21.70 9.07 17.71
N ARG A 253 21.51 10.36 18.01
CA ARG A 253 22.48 11.17 18.76
C ARG A 253 22.69 10.64 20.17
N THR A 254 21.62 10.33 20.89
CA THR A 254 21.66 9.83 22.28
C THR A 254 22.40 8.50 22.37
N GLN A 255 22.19 7.62 21.39
CA GLN A 255 22.90 6.34 21.32
C GLN A 255 24.39 6.53 21.01
N LEU A 256 24.74 7.51 20.16
CA LEU A 256 26.13 7.82 19.81
C LEU A 256 26.91 8.52 20.93
N ALA A 257 26.27 9.42 21.68
CA ALA A 257 26.95 10.25 22.70
C ALA A 257 27.58 9.47 23.86
N ASN A 258 27.13 8.23 24.10
CA ASN A 258 27.52 7.43 25.25
C ASN A 258 28.42 6.23 24.90
N ARG A 259 28.91 6.11 23.66
CA ARG A 259 29.52 4.88 23.16
C ARG A 259 30.71 5.12 22.23
N THR A 260 31.59 4.14 22.11
CA THR A 260 32.62 4.14 21.07
C THR A 260 32.02 3.85 19.69
N ILE A 261 32.68 4.28 18.60
CA ILE A 261 32.25 4.04 17.21
C ILE A 261 32.02 2.54 16.93
N SER A 262 32.88 1.66 17.47
CA SER A 262 32.76 0.20 17.29
C SER A 262 31.55 -0.36 18.02
N GLU A 263 31.30 0.08 19.26
CA GLU A 263 30.11 -0.33 20.03
C GLU A 263 28.82 0.22 19.40
N ALA A 264 28.85 1.44 18.87
CA ALA A 264 27.73 1.99 18.11
C ALA A 264 27.42 1.11 16.89
N GLY A 265 28.42 0.73 16.09
CA GLY A 265 28.26 -0.12 14.91
C GLY A 265 27.55 -1.46 15.20
N GLU A 266 27.90 -2.11 16.31
CA GLU A 266 27.31 -3.37 16.78
C GLU A 266 25.93 -3.21 17.44
N LEU A 267 25.71 -2.14 18.23
CA LEU A 267 24.43 -1.91 18.93
C LEU A 267 23.30 -1.45 18.03
N TYR A 268 23.64 -0.81 16.92
CA TYR A 268 22.71 -0.59 15.81
C TYR A 268 22.35 -1.87 15.05
N SER A 269 22.38 -3.01 15.75
CA SER A 269 21.58 -4.18 15.51
C SER A 269 20.08 -3.85 15.57
N GLU A 270 19.28 -4.73 14.98
CA GLU A 270 17.82 -4.61 14.83
C GLU A 270 17.08 -4.37 16.16
N SER A 271 17.70 -4.73 17.30
CA SER A 271 17.08 -4.66 18.64
C SER A 271 16.85 -3.24 19.17
N GLN A 272 17.55 -2.21 18.69
CA GLN A 272 17.41 -0.84 19.22
C GLN A 272 16.64 0.12 18.31
N MET A 273 16.74 -0.03 16.99
CA MET A 273 15.92 0.75 16.05
C MET A 273 14.48 0.26 15.98
N GLY A 274 14.25 -1.04 16.24
CA GLY A 274 12.91 -1.64 16.32
C GLY A 274 11.97 -0.86 17.25
N PRO A 275 12.31 -0.64 18.54
CA PRO A 275 11.49 0.14 19.47
C PRO A 275 11.04 1.52 18.92
N TRP A 276 11.94 2.28 18.29
CA TRP A 276 11.61 3.57 17.71
C TRP A 276 10.65 3.44 16.53
N ILE A 277 10.94 2.53 15.59
CA ILE A 277 10.06 2.25 14.44
C ILE A 277 8.66 1.85 14.92
N ASN A 278 8.58 0.98 15.93
CA ASN A 278 7.34 0.51 16.51
C ASN A 278 6.56 1.62 17.20
N SER A 279 7.24 2.53 17.90
CA SER A 279 6.63 3.70 18.53
C SER A 279 5.99 4.62 17.49
N VAL A 280 6.74 5.02 16.47
CA VAL A 280 6.25 5.89 15.38
C VAL A 280 5.13 5.19 14.60
N ALA A 281 5.32 3.91 14.24
CA ALA A 281 4.32 3.13 13.53
C ALA A 281 3.01 3.02 14.33
N SER A 282 3.08 2.76 15.64
CA SER A 282 1.90 2.67 16.52
C SER A 282 1.15 4.00 16.62
N GLU A 283 1.86 5.12 16.79
CA GLU A 283 1.22 6.44 16.86
C GLU A 283 0.51 6.78 15.53
N VAL A 284 1.19 6.55 14.42
CA VAL A 284 0.65 6.80 13.08
C VAL A 284 -0.53 5.87 12.78
N ALA A 285 -0.43 4.60 13.15
CA ALA A 285 -1.50 3.62 13.00
C ALA A 285 -2.75 4.02 13.80
N LYS A 286 -2.61 4.51 15.04
CA LYS A 286 -3.75 5.01 15.82
C LYS A 286 -4.45 6.17 15.11
N ALA A 287 -3.69 7.15 14.63
CA ALA A 287 -4.25 8.29 13.91
C ALA A 287 -4.92 7.89 12.59
N LEU A 288 -4.30 6.98 11.82
CA LEU A 288 -4.86 6.44 10.58
C LEU A 288 -6.11 5.61 10.84
N GLY A 289 -6.12 4.79 11.90
CA GLY A 289 -7.25 3.96 12.28
C GLY A 289 -8.51 4.76 12.54
N HIS A 290 -8.40 5.84 13.32
CA HIS A 290 -9.51 6.77 13.54
C HIS A 290 -9.98 7.41 12.23
N ARG A 291 -9.05 7.92 11.42
CA ARG A 291 -9.36 8.57 10.15
C ARG A 291 -10.08 7.62 9.18
N TYR A 292 -9.59 6.39 9.01
CA TYR A 292 -10.19 5.43 8.09
C TYR A 292 -11.58 5.00 8.53
N ARG A 293 -11.76 4.73 9.83
CA ARG A 293 -13.08 4.43 10.37
C ARG A 293 -14.06 5.56 10.07
N ASP A 294 -13.69 6.81 10.37
CA ASP A 294 -14.55 7.96 10.14
C ASP A 294 -14.92 8.15 8.66
N VAL A 295 -13.96 7.96 7.76
CA VAL A 295 -14.17 8.09 6.30
C VAL A 295 -15.09 6.98 5.80
N TYR A 296 -14.75 5.71 6.05
CA TYR A 296 -15.50 4.58 5.50
C TYR A 296 -16.84 4.35 6.19
N GLN A 297 -17.06 4.82 7.42
CA GLN A 297 -18.40 4.89 7.99
C GLN A 297 -19.30 5.87 7.21
N LYS A 298 -18.78 7.05 6.88
CA LYS A 298 -19.52 8.07 6.11
C LYS A 298 -19.72 7.67 4.64
N CYS A 299 -18.81 6.86 4.10
CA CYS A 299 -18.84 6.41 2.72
C CYS A 299 -19.49 5.04 2.51
N ARG A 300 -20.10 4.43 3.54
CA ARG A 300 -20.67 3.06 3.47
C ARG A 300 -21.62 2.86 2.29
N ASN A 301 -22.61 3.73 2.15
CA ASN A 301 -23.61 3.62 1.08
C ASN A 301 -22.96 3.79 -0.30
N ARG A 302 -22.02 4.74 -0.43
CA ARG A 302 -21.25 4.93 -1.67
C ARG A 302 -20.44 3.69 -2.05
N LEU A 303 -19.87 3.02 -1.06
CA LEU A 303 -19.16 1.76 -1.26
C LEU A 303 -20.13 0.67 -1.74
N PHE A 304 -21.32 0.55 -1.15
CA PHE A 304 -22.33 -0.38 -1.66
C PHE A 304 -22.74 -0.06 -3.09
N SER A 305 -23.02 1.20 -3.42
CA SER A 305 -23.40 1.59 -4.78
C SER A 305 -22.28 1.34 -5.80
N ALA A 306 -21.01 1.57 -5.44
CA ALA A 306 -19.86 1.35 -6.31
C ALA A 306 -19.59 -0.15 -6.56
N TYR A 307 -19.66 -0.98 -5.52
CA TYR A 307 -19.20 -2.37 -5.58
C TYR A 307 -20.33 -3.40 -5.73
N PHE A 308 -21.57 -3.00 -5.42
CA PHE A 308 -22.77 -3.85 -5.47
C PHE A 308 -23.93 -3.10 -6.15
N PRO A 309 -23.76 -2.65 -7.40
CA PRO A 309 -24.76 -1.84 -8.09
C PRO A 309 -26.10 -2.56 -8.20
N GLY A 310 -27.20 -1.81 -8.11
CA GLY A 310 -28.57 -2.32 -8.19
C GLY A 310 -29.05 -3.09 -6.95
N SER A 311 -28.26 -3.11 -5.89
CA SER A 311 -28.60 -3.80 -4.65
C SER A 311 -29.23 -2.79 -3.69
N GLY A 312 -30.55 -2.81 -3.46
CA GLY A 312 -31.21 -2.06 -2.37
C GLY A 312 -31.52 -0.57 -2.61
N PRO A 313 -32.17 0.10 -1.64
CA PRO A 313 -32.68 1.48 -1.75
C PRO A 313 -31.60 2.56 -1.59
N TRP A 314 -30.31 2.22 -1.70
CA TRP A 314 -29.17 3.13 -1.49
C TRP A 314 -28.82 3.96 -2.74
N GLU A 315 -29.79 4.21 -3.61
CA GLU A 315 -29.72 5.31 -4.57
C GLU A 315 -29.77 6.63 -3.78
N ASP A 316 -28.62 7.02 -3.24
CA ASP A 316 -28.45 8.37 -2.78
C ASP A 316 -28.54 9.32 -4.00
N ASP A 317 -29.15 10.47 -3.78
CA ASP A 317 -29.37 11.60 -4.70
C ASP A 317 -28.04 12.31 -5.11
N TRP A 318 -26.91 11.61 -5.10
CA TRP A 318 -25.63 12.19 -5.47
C TRP A 318 -25.52 12.29 -6.99
N ASP A 319 -25.40 13.53 -7.48
CA ASP A 319 -25.15 13.88 -8.89
C ASP A 319 -23.82 13.33 -9.47
N THR A 320 -23.06 12.54 -8.71
CA THR A 320 -21.72 12.08 -9.11
C THR A 320 -21.67 10.56 -9.18
N GLU A 321 -21.28 10.07 -10.35
CA GLU A 321 -21.03 8.65 -10.60
C GLU A 321 -20.00 8.11 -9.60
N PRO A 322 -20.21 6.91 -9.03
CA PRO A 322 -19.26 6.34 -8.07
C PRO A 322 -17.87 6.23 -8.71
N HIS A 323 -16.86 6.81 -8.07
CA HIS A 323 -15.47 6.73 -8.51
C HIS A 323 -14.66 5.80 -7.61
N PHE A 324 -13.59 5.23 -8.17
CA PHE A 324 -12.61 4.47 -7.43
C PHE A 324 -11.37 5.33 -7.10
N PRO A 325 -10.81 5.29 -5.87
CA PRO A 325 -11.39 4.71 -4.67
C PRO A 325 -12.44 5.64 -4.03
N VAL A 326 -13.49 5.07 -3.45
CA VAL A 326 -14.63 5.77 -2.82
C VAL A 326 -14.17 6.59 -1.59
N GLY A 327 -13.17 6.10 -0.86
CA GLY A 327 -12.63 6.77 0.33
C GLY A 327 -11.80 8.03 0.03
N HIS A 328 -11.51 8.33 -1.23
CA HIS A 328 -10.73 9.50 -1.62
C HIS A 328 -11.63 10.68 -1.95
N ARG A 329 -11.29 11.88 -1.47
CA ARG A 329 -12.13 13.08 -1.69
C ARG A 329 -11.87 13.77 -3.03
N ASP A 330 -10.67 13.62 -3.56
CA ASP A 330 -10.26 14.24 -4.82
C ASP A 330 -10.37 13.23 -5.97
N ASP A 331 -10.61 13.73 -7.18
CA ASP A 331 -10.68 12.87 -8.37
C ASP A 331 -9.42 12.00 -8.49
N PHE A 332 -9.61 10.69 -8.64
CA PHE A 332 -8.55 9.75 -8.97
C PHE A 332 -7.92 10.12 -10.31
N ARG A 333 -6.60 10.35 -10.34
CA ARG A 333 -5.87 10.61 -11.58
C ARG A 333 -4.71 9.64 -11.76
N LEU A 334 -4.77 8.84 -12.82
CA LEU A 334 -3.71 7.91 -13.23
C LEU A 334 -2.36 8.60 -13.53
N ASN A 335 -2.32 9.92 -13.72
CA ASN A 335 -1.06 10.65 -13.86
C ASN A 335 -0.36 10.92 -12.52
N ARG A 336 -0.97 10.56 -11.37
CA ARG A 336 -0.42 10.78 -10.03
C ARG A 336 -0.30 9.50 -9.21
N LEU A 337 0.04 8.37 -9.84
CA LEU A 337 0.19 7.07 -9.16
C LEU A 337 1.20 7.12 -8.02
N GLU A 338 2.25 7.95 -8.17
CA GLU A 338 3.32 8.15 -7.17
C GLU A 338 2.84 8.78 -5.85
N GLN A 339 1.59 9.25 -5.79
CA GLN A 339 1.05 9.83 -4.57
C GLN A 339 0.90 8.77 -3.48
N TYR A 340 1.67 8.94 -2.41
CA TYR A 340 1.65 8.03 -1.26
C TYR A 340 0.24 7.87 -0.65
N ASP A 341 -0.56 8.92 -0.62
CA ASP A 341 -1.94 8.88 -0.11
C ASP A 341 -2.87 8.03 -0.97
N LEU A 342 -2.63 7.97 -2.28
CA LEU A 342 -3.42 7.15 -3.19
C LEU A 342 -3.21 5.67 -2.88
N HIS A 343 -1.95 5.22 -2.80
CA HIS A 343 -1.60 3.83 -2.44
C HIS A 343 -2.30 3.38 -1.16
N LYS A 344 -2.28 4.25 -0.16
CA LYS A 344 -2.92 4.03 1.13
C LYS A 344 -4.44 3.84 1.02
N THR A 345 -5.08 4.67 0.20
CA THR A 345 -6.55 4.68 0.06
C THR A 345 -7.03 3.50 -0.77
N VAL A 346 -6.34 3.21 -1.88
CA VAL A 346 -6.57 2.00 -2.69
C VAL A 346 -6.41 0.74 -1.84
N TRP A 347 -5.36 0.68 -1.02
CA TRP A 347 -5.10 -0.48 -0.17
C TRP A 347 -6.21 -0.75 0.86
N ILE A 348 -6.64 0.26 1.63
CA ILE A 348 -7.70 0.05 2.63
C ILE A 348 -9.01 -0.36 1.97
N GLU A 349 -9.37 0.25 0.84
CA GLU A 349 -10.62 -0.05 0.14
C GLU A 349 -10.63 -1.46 -0.45
N GLU A 350 -9.54 -1.84 -1.10
CA GLU A 350 -9.33 -3.18 -1.63
C GLU A 350 -9.53 -4.24 -0.54
N GLN A 351 -8.85 -4.08 0.61
CA GLN A 351 -8.95 -5.02 1.71
C GLN A 351 -10.36 -5.04 2.31
N LEU A 352 -11.01 -3.88 2.43
CA LEU A 352 -12.36 -3.76 2.98
C LEU A 352 -13.37 -4.49 2.11
N VAL A 353 -13.37 -4.25 0.80
CA VAL A 353 -14.29 -4.88 -0.15
C VAL A 353 -14.05 -6.39 -0.20
N ARG A 354 -12.78 -6.82 -0.25
CA ARG A 354 -12.42 -8.25 -0.23
C ARG A 354 -12.94 -8.92 1.04
N ARG A 355 -12.73 -8.32 2.21
CA ARG A 355 -13.17 -8.90 3.48
C ARG A 355 -14.69 -8.93 3.59
N PHE A 356 -15.36 -7.86 3.21
CA PHE A 356 -16.81 -7.78 3.21
C PHE A 356 -17.44 -8.83 2.28
N LEU A 357 -16.91 -8.99 1.07
CA LEU A 357 -17.36 -10.02 0.13
C LEU A 357 -17.13 -11.44 0.66
N GLN A 358 -16.01 -11.68 1.35
CA GLN A 358 -15.78 -12.96 2.02
C GLN A 358 -16.86 -13.27 3.07
N LEU A 359 -17.24 -12.30 3.92
CA LEU A 359 -18.30 -12.49 4.91
C LEU A 359 -19.66 -12.80 4.26
N LEU A 360 -19.96 -12.18 3.11
CA LEU A 360 -21.17 -12.48 2.33
C LEU A 360 -21.14 -13.91 1.77
N ILE A 361 -19.99 -14.37 1.26
CA ILE A 361 -19.80 -15.74 0.79
C ILE A 361 -19.97 -16.73 1.95
N ASP A 362 -19.30 -16.50 3.08
CA ASP A 362 -19.38 -17.36 4.28
C ASP A 362 -20.84 -17.50 4.73
N HIS A 363 -21.59 -16.38 4.77
CA HIS A 363 -23.00 -16.38 5.13
C HIS A 363 -23.87 -17.13 4.11
N HIS A 364 -23.61 -16.95 2.81
CA HIS A 364 -24.37 -17.62 1.75
C HIS A 364 -24.12 -19.14 1.72
N VAL A 365 -22.87 -19.56 1.96
CA VAL A 365 -22.51 -20.97 2.15
C VAL A 365 -23.28 -21.56 3.32
N ALA A 366 -23.30 -20.87 4.46
CA ALA A 366 -24.01 -21.31 5.65
C ALA A 366 -25.54 -21.39 5.44
N SER A 367 -26.14 -20.47 4.69
CA SER A 367 -27.58 -20.41 4.47
C SER A 367 -28.08 -21.37 3.38
N THR A 368 -27.28 -21.65 2.35
CA THR A 368 -27.68 -22.49 1.21
C THR A 368 -27.15 -23.92 1.27
N GLY A 369 -26.11 -24.18 2.08
CA GLY A 369 -25.41 -25.46 2.10
C GLY A 369 -24.51 -25.70 0.89
N LEU A 370 -24.33 -24.71 0.01
CA LEU A 370 -23.37 -24.79 -1.09
C LEU A 370 -21.93 -24.76 -0.57
N THR A 371 -21.01 -25.38 -1.30
CA THR A 371 -19.57 -25.27 -1.00
C THR A 371 -19.02 -23.89 -1.42
N HIS A 372 -17.98 -23.41 -0.74
CA HIS A 372 -17.25 -22.19 -1.13
C HIS A 372 -16.89 -22.15 -2.62
N ASP A 373 -16.32 -23.24 -3.15
CA ASP A 373 -15.90 -23.32 -4.55
C ASP A 373 -17.06 -23.17 -5.53
N ALA A 374 -18.24 -23.68 -5.18
CA ALA A 374 -19.44 -23.53 -6.00
C ALA A 374 -19.89 -22.07 -6.08
N VAL A 375 -19.86 -21.35 -4.95
CA VAL A 375 -20.20 -19.91 -4.89
C VAL A 375 -19.16 -19.07 -5.63
N ILE A 376 -17.86 -19.34 -5.43
CA ILE A 376 -16.78 -18.65 -6.15
C ILE A 376 -16.88 -18.91 -7.66
N SER A 377 -17.19 -20.15 -8.05
CA SER A 377 -17.40 -20.52 -9.45
C SER A 377 -18.58 -19.77 -10.07
N SER A 378 -19.70 -19.61 -9.36
CA SER A 378 -20.85 -18.86 -9.86
C SER A 378 -20.57 -17.36 -10.01
N MET A 379 -19.69 -16.79 -9.19
CA MET A 379 -19.29 -15.38 -9.26
C MET A 379 -18.53 -15.02 -10.55
N HIS A 380 -17.94 -16.00 -11.25
CA HIS A 380 -17.26 -15.74 -12.54
C HIS A 380 -18.22 -15.21 -13.61
N LYS A 381 -19.52 -15.52 -13.52
CA LYS A 381 -20.53 -15.06 -14.47
C LYS A 381 -21.29 -13.85 -13.88
N PRO A 382 -21.27 -12.68 -14.54
CA PRO A 382 -22.02 -11.50 -14.07
C PRO A 382 -23.50 -11.81 -13.83
N GLY A 383 -24.05 -11.38 -12.70
CA GLY A 383 -25.47 -11.54 -12.37
C GLY A 383 -25.93 -12.95 -11.96
N HIS A 384 -25.02 -13.94 -11.90
CA HIS A 384 -25.37 -15.31 -11.51
C HIS A 384 -25.31 -15.59 -10.00
N THR A 385 -24.75 -14.67 -9.21
CA THR A 385 -24.64 -14.81 -7.75
C THR A 385 -25.32 -13.63 -7.09
N THR A 386 -26.32 -13.92 -6.27
CA THR A 386 -27.03 -12.94 -5.45
C THR A 386 -26.94 -13.39 -3.99
N PHE A 387 -26.36 -12.53 -3.16
CA PHE A 387 -26.34 -12.72 -1.72
C PHE A 387 -27.62 -12.13 -1.13
N SER A 388 -28.47 -12.97 -0.53
CA SER A 388 -29.68 -12.53 0.16
C SER A 388 -29.42 -12.48 1.67
N THR A 389 -29.63 -11.33 2.27
CA THR A 389 -29.49 -11.10 3.72
C THR A 389 -30.46 -10.00 4.16
N ASP A 390 -30.84 -9.97 5.43
CA ASP A 390 -31.49 -8.80 5.99
C ASP A 390 -30.50 -7.62 6.11
N GLU A 391 -31.03 -6.40 6.13
CA GLU A 391 -30.26 -5.15 6.21
C GLU A 391 -29.42 -5.02 7.48
N GLU A 392 -29.90 -5.51 8.62
CA GLU A 392 -29.17 -5.44 9.89
C GLU A 392 -27.91 -6.32 9.83
N THR A 393 -28.05 -7.55 9.34
CA THR A 393 -26.94 -8.47 9.10
C THR A 393 -25.94 -7.88 8.10
N LEU A 394 -26.43 -7.20 7.05
CA LEU A 394 -25.56 -6.55 6.07
C LEU A 394 -24.68 -5.48 6.70
N TYR A 395 -25.26 -4.57 7.47
CA TYR A 395 -24.50 -3.53 8.16
C TYR A 395 -23.56 -4.11 9.21
N ARG A 396 -23.97 -5.17 9.91
CA ARG A 396 -23.09 -5.88 10.84
C ARG A 396 -21.87 -6.46 10.11
N PHE A 397 -22.04 -7.07 8.93
CA PHE A 397 -20.91 -7.55 8.13
C PHE A 397 -20.01 -6.43 7.65
N TYR A 398 -20.57 -5.29 7.25
CA TYR A 398 -19.78 -4.13 6.86
C TYR A 398 -18.95 -3.59 8.03
N ASP A 399 -19.57 -3.38 9.19
CA ASP A 399 -18.88 -2.88 10.38
C ASP A 399 -17.82 -3.86 10.87
N GLN A 400 -18.08 -5.17 10.79
CA GLN A 400 -17.09 -6.20 11.06
C GLN A 400 -15.91 -6.10 10.09
N ALA A 401 -16.16 -6.11 8.78
CA ALA A 401 -15.12 -6.00 7.77
C ALA A 401 -14.30 -4.71 7.93
N LEU A 402 -14.97 -3.59 8.22
CA LEU A 402 -14.33 -2.31 8.46
C LEU A 402 -13.40 -2.35 9.67
N ASN A 403 -13.86 -2.88 10.79
CA ASN A 403 -13.06 -2.95 12.01
C ASN A 403 -11.82 -3.83 11.84
N GLU A 404 -11.96 -5.00 11.22
CA GLU A 404 -10.85 -5.91 10.96
C GLU A 404 -9.85 -5.32 9.96
N THR A 405 -10.33 -4.64 8.92
CA THR A 405 -9.49 -4.09 7.85
C THR A 405 -8.77 -2.81 8.26
N VAL A 406 -9.46 -1.90 8.95
CA VAL A 406 -8.90 -0.60 9.36
C VAL A 406 -7.72 -0.79 10.30
N ALA A 407 -7.83 -1.67 11.29
CA ALA A 407 -6.75 -1.93 12.22
C ALA A 407 -5.50 -2.42 11.47
N ARG A 408 -5.67 -3.44 10.62
CA ARG A 408 -4.58 -4.01 9.82
C ARG A 408 -3.95 -2.97 8.89
N ALA A 409 -4.74 -2.33 8.03
CA ALA A 409 -4.21 -1.37 7.07
C ALA A 409 -3.53 -0.18 7.75
N ALA A 410 -4.05 0.29 8.88
CA ALA A 410 -3.44 1.37 9.64
C ALA A 410 -2.08 0.97 10.22
N ILE A 411 -1.96 -0.25 10.77
CA ILE A 411 -0.68 -0.79 11.26
C ILE A 411 0.33 -0.87 10.11
N GLU A 412 -0.03 -1.52 9.00
CA GLU A 412 0.89 -1.70 7.87
C GLU A 412 1.41 -0.37 7.32
N GLN A 413 0.53 0.62 7.17
CA GLN A 413 0.91 1.95 6.70
C GLN A 413 1.65 2.78 7.75
N GLY A 414 1.42 2.52 9.03
CA GLY A 414 2.21 3.07 10.13
C GLY A 414 3.67 2.66 10.01
N TYR A 415 3.93 1.37 9.77
CA TYR A 415 5.28 0.87 9.50
C TYR A 415 5.86 1.44 8.21
N ASP A 416 5.11 1.41 7.09
CA ASP A 416 5.57 1.97 5.81
C ASP A 416 5.98 3.45 5.97
N TYR A 417 5.23 4.23 6.78
CA TYR A 417 5.57 5.61 7.13
C TYR A 417 6.83 5.71 8.00
N ALA A 418 6.92 4.93 9.09
CA ALA A 418 8.04 4.98 10.02
C ALA A 418 9.38 4.70 9.31
N TRP A 419 9.42 3.70 8.43
CA TRP A 419 10.59 3.38 7.62
C TRP A 419 11.02 4.51 6.69
N ARG A 420 10.06 5.12 5.99
CA ARG A 420 10.34 6.24 5.07
C ARG A 420 10.80 7.49 5.80
N VAL A 421 10.22 7.77 6.97
CA VAL A 421 10.65 8.88 7.84
C VAL A 421 12.09 8.65 8.32
N ALA A 422 12.42 7.42 8.72
CA ALA A 422 13.80 7.08 9.08
C ALA A 422 14.77 7.30 7.91
N CYS A 423 14.39 6.88 6.70
CA CYS A 423 15.20 7.13 5.49
C CYS A 423 15.37 8.63 5.17
N ALA A 424 14.31 9.42 5.35
CA ALA A 424 14.37 10.88 5.21
C ALA A 424 15.35 11.48 6.23
N ALA A 425 15.29 11.03 7.47
CA ALA A 425 16.22 11.47 8.50
C ALA A 425 17.67 11.04 8.22
N ILE A 426 17.90 9.80 7.77
CA ILE A 426 19.20 9.33 7.28
C ILE A 426 19.75 10.25 6.19
N THR A 427 18.91 10.61 5.22
CA THR A 427 19.29 11.49 4.11
C THR A 427 19.77 12.85 4.60
N MET A 428 19.17 13.39 5.66
CA MET A 428 19.56 14.67 6.27
C MET A 428 20.96 14.64 6.91
N THR A 429 21.43 13.47 7.34
CA THR A 429 22.74 13.31 7.99
C THR A 429 23.89 13.13 6.99
N ASN A 430 23.57 12.80 5.73
CA ASN A 430 24.58 12.64 4.69
C ASN A 430 25.12 14.00 4.25
N LYS A 431 26.35 14.31 4.69
CA LYS A 431 27.08 15.57 4.49
C LYS A 431 27.41 15.95 3.03
N HIS A 432 26.93 15.22 2.03
CA HIS A 432 27.32 15.47 0.65
C HIS A 432 26.96 16.92 0.25
N LYS A 433 28.03 17.69 0.02
CA LYS A 433 28.01 19.11 -0.34
C LYS A 433 27.05 19.29 -1.52
N ARG A 434 25.95 20.02 -1.27
CA ARG A 434 24.97 20.49 -2.26
C ARG A 434 24.17 19.39 -2.95
N TRP A 435 23.08 19.00 -2.29
CA TRP A 435 21.78 18.78 -2.96
C TRP A 435 21.25 20.09 -3.65
N GLU A 436 22.12 20.91 -4.28
CA GLU A 436 21.70 22.14 -4.95
C GLU A 436 21.33 21.87 -6.41
N VAL A 437 20.02 21.91 -6.65
CA VAL A 437 19.32 22.40 -7.86
C VAL A 437 19.38 21.52 -9.12
N ASP A 438 20.48 20.85 -9.47
CA ASP A 438 20.60 20.21 -10.80
C ASP A 438 19.97 18.81 -10.90
N SER A 439 19.89 18.05 -9.80
CA SER A 439 19.39 16.67 -9.80
C SER A 439 17.87 16.57 -10.00
N GLN A 440 17.09 17.56 -9.52
CA GLN A 440 15.64 17.62 -9.74
C GLN A 440 15.26 18.07 -11.16
N GLN A 441 16.04 18.96 -11.80
CA GLN A 441 15.77 19.36 -13.18
C GLN A 441 15.88 18.17 -14.15
N ARG A 442 16.69 17.17 -13.82
CA ARG A 442 16.74 15.89 -14.56
C ARG A 442 15.55 14.98 -14.23
N PHE A 443 15.11 14.91 -12.97
CA PHE A 443 13.93 14.12 -12.57
C PHE A 443 12.63 14.66 -13.22
N ILE A 444 12.48 15.98 -13.29
CA ILE A 444 11.33 16.66 -13.93
C ILE A 444 11.33 16.50 -15.46
N ASN A 445 12.51 16.42 -16.09
CA ASN A 445 12.61 16.27 -17.54
C ASN A 445 12.47 14.82 -18.02
N VAL A 446 12.64 13.83 -17.14
CA VAL A 446 12.46 12.40 -17.47
C VAL A 446 10.98 11.99 -17.48
N THR A 447 10.11 12.71 -16.75
CA THR A 447 8.66 12.40 -16.67
C THR A 447 7.79 13.07 -17.73
N LYS A 448 8.35 13.81 -18.70
CA LYS A 448 7.63 14.17 -19.94
C LYS A 448 7.62 13.02 -20.94
N PHE A 449 7.03 11.89 -20.54
CA PHE A 449 6.60 10.89 -21.51
C PHE A 449 5.36 11.46 -22.22
N GLN A 450 5.54 11.99 -23.44
CA GLN A 450 4.43 12.14 -24.36
C GLN A 450 4.08 10.73 -24.83
N ASP A 451 3.08 10.12 -24.19
CA ASP A 451 2.53 8.86 -24.67
C ASP A 451 1.82 9.11 -26.01
N PRO A 452 2.30 8.54 -27.14
CA PRO A 452 1.62 8.64 -28.43
C PRO A 452 0.34 7.79 -28.48
N ASN A 453 0.10 6.95 -27.47
CA ASN A 453 -0.97 5.97 -27.42
C ASN A 453 -1.93 6.20 -26.25
N SER A 454 -2.36 7.45 -26.04
CA SER A 454 -3.46 7.79 -25.11
C SER A 454 -4.84 7.23 -25.52
N ALA A 455 -4.88 6.14 -26.28
CA ALA A 455 -6.06 5.46 -26.80
C ALA A 455 -6.28 4.05 -26.18
N TRP A 456 -5.50 3.68 -25.16
CA TRP A 456 -5.66 2.41 -24.41
C TRP A 456 -6.38 2.57 -23.06
N LEU A 457 -7.06 3.69 -22.88
CA LEU A 457 -8.04 3.97 -21.83
C LEU A 457 -9.32 4.44 -22.51
#